data_AF-A0A2S2QID6-F1
#
_entry.id   AF-A0A2S2QID6-F1
#
_cell.length_a   1.000
_cell.length_b   1.000
_cell.length_c   1.000
_cell.angle_alpha   90.00
_cell.angle_beta   90.00
_cell.angle_gamma   90.00
#
_symmetry.space_group_name_H-M   'P 1'
#
loop_
_entity.id
_entity.type
_entity.pdbx_description
1 polymer ?
#
loop_
_entity_poly.entity_id
_entity_poly.type
_entity_poly.pdbx_seq_one_letter_code
_entity_poly.pdbx_strand_id
1 'polypeptide(L)'
;MGIVLVVDVEVIGAIIGRKRKTLVNIQLQSGAIINISYNKNRDLRNVEITGTDDEQHAACDLIKEILGNKILETYYIEKEKSSDLEVTSEPTDPEMVSERFAAGPSNV
;
A
#
# COMPACT_ATOMS: atom_id res chain seq x y z
N MET A 1 -3.18 -3.67 -6.31
CA MET A 1 -2.87 -2.60 -5.34
C MET A 1 -1.89 -3.16 -4.33
N GLY A 2 -1.02 -2.33 -3.77
CA GLY A 2 -0.11 -2.72 -2.70
C GLY A 2 0.26 -1.53 -1.84
N ILE A 3 0.92 -1.78 -0.72
CA ILE A 3 1.42 -0.75 0.20
C ILE A 3 2.92 -0.92 0.34
N VAL A 4 3.66 0.17 0.48
CA VAL A 4 5.07 0.15 0.89
C VAL A 4 5.23 0.83 2.23
N LEU A 5 5.97 0.15 3.10
CA LEU A 5 6.43 0.69 4.37
C LEU A 5 7.91 1.01 4.26
N VAL A 6 8.29 2.24 4.63
CA VAL A 6 9.68 2.67 4.73
C VAL A 6 10.12 2.56 6.18
N VAL A 7 11.20 1.81 6.41
CA VAL A 7 11.73 1.52 7.74
C VAL A 7 13.25 1.62 7.76
N ASP A 8 13.84 1.84 8.93
CA ASP A 8 15.29 1.82 9.10
C ASP A 8 15.87 0.41 8.97
N VAL A 9 17.11 0.33 8.47
CA VAL A 9 17.87 -0.92 8.37
C VAL A 9 18.18 -1.54 9.74
N GLU A 10 18.16 -0.75 10.81
CA GLU A 10 18.33 -1.27 12.17
C GLU A 10 17.17 -2.16 12.61
N VAL A 11 15.96 -1.86 12.12
CA VAL A 11 14.73 -2.54 12.55
C VAL A 11 14.26 -3.58 11.54
N ILE A 12 14.68 -3.49 10.27
CA ILE A 12 14.34 -4.48 9.23
C ILE A 12 14.78 -5.90 9.63
N GLY A 13 15.87 -6.02 10.40
CA GLY A 13 16.38 -7.28 10.89
C GLY A 13 15.38 -8.02 11.78
N ALA A 14 14.51 -7.30 12.48
CA ALA A 14 13.44 -7.87 13.29
C ALA A 14 12.33 -8.49 12.43
N ILE A 15 11.95 -7.83 11.32
CA ILE A 15 10.94 -8.35 10.37
C ILE A 15 11.47 -9.60 9.66
N ILE A 16 12.71 -9.56 9.17
CA ILE A 16 13.32 -10.72 8.51
C ILE A 16 13.45 -11.86 9.53
N GLY A 17 13.98 -11.55 10.72
CA GLY A 17 14.20 -12.52 11.78
C GLY A 17 15.32 -13.51 11.46
N ARG A 18 15.72 -14.30 12.46
CA ARG A 18 16.75 -15.34 12.28
C ARG A 18 16.23 -16.41 11.32
N LYS A 19 16.98 -16.69 10.26
CA LYS A 19 16.62 -17.65 9.18
C LYS A 19 15.32 -17.31 8.43
N ARG A 20 14.95 -16.03 8.32
CA ARG A 20 13.71 -15.58 7.63
C ARG A 20 12.40 -16.12 8.22
N LYS A 21 12.42 -16.72 9.42
CA LYS A 21 11.24 -17.37 10.01
C LYS A 21 10.11 -16.37 10.27
N THR A 22 10.46 -15.17 10.73
CA THR A 22 9.50 -14.11 11.02
C THR A 22 8.81 -13.63 9.73
N LEU A 23 9.57 -13.29 8.70
CA LEU A 23 9.03 -12.88 7.41
C LEU A 23 8.09 -13.92 6.79
N VAL A 24 8.46 -15.20 6.86
CA VAL A 24 7.61 -16.29 6.36
C VAL A 24 6.34 -16.41 7.22
N ASN A 25 6.44 -16.27 8.53
CA ASN A 25 5.29 -16.32 9.43
C ASN A 25 4.30 -15.18 9.15
N ILE A 26 4.80 -13.95 8.93
CA ILE A 26 3.94 -12.82 8.61
C ILE A 26 3.17 -13.09 7.32
N GLN A 27 3.86 -13.49 6.25
CA GLN A 27 3.20 -13.81 4.97
C GLN A 27 2.19 -14.97 5.09
N LEU A 28 2.49 -15.97 5.90
CA LEU A 28 1.59 -17.10 6.13
C LEU A 28 0.33 -16.68 6.91
N GLN A 29 0.48 -15.81 7.91
CA GLN A 29 -0.63 -15.36 8.74
C GLN A 29 -1.49 -14.31 8.05
N SER A 30 -0.88 -13.39 7.31
CA SER A 30 -1.61 -12.34 6.60
C SER A 30 -2.13 -12.76 5.23
N GLY A 31 -1.55 -13.81 4.61
CA GLY A 31 -1.82 -14.17 3.22
C GLY A 31 -1.18 -13.21 2.20
N ALA A 32 -0.61 -12.08 2.65
CA ALA A 32 0.00 -11.10 1.79
C ALA A 32 1.40 -11.52 1.33
N ILE A 33 1.78 -11.07 0.14
CA ILE A 33 3.14 -11.20 -0.38
C ILE A 33 3.97 -10.03 0.10
N ILE A 34 5.08 -10.31 0.79
CA ILE A 34 5.97 -9.28 1.31
C ILE A 34 7.32 -9.34 0.59
N ASN A 35 7.67 -8.24 -0.05
CA ASN A 35 8.94 -8.06 -0.76
C ASN A 35 9.76 -6.95 -0.10
N ILE A 36 11.04 -7.23 0.18
CA ILE A 36 11.94 -6.28 0.84
C ILE A 36 13.01 -5.85 -0.16
N SER A 37 13.00 -4.58 -0.55
CA SER A 37 13.98 -4.02 -1.48
C SER A 37 15.24 -3.58 -0.75
N TYR A 38 16.40 -4.09 -1.19
CA TYR A 38 17.70 -3.70 -0.66
C TYR A 38 18.22 -2.48 -1.41
N ASN A 39 18.24 -1.31 -0.76
CA ASN A 39 18.86 -0.13 -1.33
C ASN A 39 20.29 0.03 -0.77
N LYS A 40 21.31 -0.02 -1.64
CA LYS A 40 22.74 -0.04 -1.25
C LYS A 40 23.23 1.26 -0.61
N ASN A 41 22.56 2.38 -0.88
CA ASN A 41 23.04 3.72 -0.54
C ASN A 41 22.20 4.47 0.51
N ARG A 42 21.22 3.81 1.14
CA ARG A 42 20.40 4.43 2.17
C ARG A 42 20.25 3.52 3.38
N ASP A 43 20.24 4.14 4.55
CA ASP A 43 19.91 3.53 5.85
C ASP A 43 18.44 3.07 5.93
N LEU A 44 17.67 3.28 4.86
CA LEU A 44 16.26 2.93 4.74
C LEU A 44 16.05 1.66 3.91
N ARG A 45 14.98 0.96 4.22
CA ARG A 45 14.50 -0.24 3.52
C ARG A 45 13.01 -0.09 3.22
N ASN A 46 12.64 -0.56 2.03
CA ASN A 46 11.27 -0.52 1.57
C ASN A 46 10.70 -1.94 1.67
N VAL A 47 9.58 -2.07 2.39
CA VAL A 47 8.82 -3.30 2.55
C VAL A 47 7.54 -3.15 1.75
N GLU A 48 7.51 -3.77 0.58
CA GLU A 48 6.34 -3.82 -0.30
C GLU A 48 5.44 -4.98 0.12
N ILE A 49 4.17 -4.68 0.34
CA ILE A 49 3.10 -5.61 0.69
C ILE A 49 2.12 -5.62 -0.48
N THR A 50 1.97 -6.78 -1.12
CA THR A 50 1.01 -6.99 -2.21
C THR A 50 -0.03 -8.02 -1.77
N GLY A 51 -1.31 -7.71 -1.96
CA GLY A 51 -2.42 -8.59 -1.60
C GLY A 51 -3.77 -7.91 -1.78
N THR A 52 -4.82 -8.48 -1.20
CA THR A 52 -6.12 -7.81 -1.01
C THR A 52 -6.03 -6.76 0.10
N ASP A 53 -7.09 -5.96 0.29
CA ASP A 53 -7.13 -4.93 1.34
C ASP A 53 -7.03 -5.56 2.75
N ASP A 54 -7.77 -6.64 3.00
CA ASP A 54 -7.71 -7.40 4.25
C ASP A 54 -6.32 -8.00 4.51
N GLU A 55 -5.70 -8.61 3.50
CA GLU A 55 -4.35 -9.19 3.61
C GLU A 55 -3.30 -8.12 3.91
N GLN A 56 -3.41 -6.96 3.24
CA GLN A 56 -2.53 -5.82 3.46
C GLN A 56 -2.67 -5.25 4.87
N HIS A 57 -3.91 -5.09 5.37
CA HIS A 57 -4.17 -4.65 6.73
C HIS A 57 -3.60 -5.64 7.76
N ALA A 58 -3.86 -6.94 7.59
CA ALA A 58 -3.33 -7.98 8.49
C ALA A 58 -1.79 -7.99 8.51
N ALA A 59 -1.15 -7.89 7.35
CA ALA A 59 0.31 -7.83 7.26
C ALA A 59 0.87 -6.57 7.94
N CYS A 60 0.21 -5.43 7.73
CA CYS A 60 0.59 -4.15 8.31
C CYS A 60 0.50 -4.19 9.83
N ASP A 61 -0.55 -4.77 10.40
CA ASP A 61 -0.72 -4.90 11.84
C ASP A 61 0.33 -5.84 12.47
N LEU A 62 0.63 -6.97 11.84
CA LEU A 62 1.72 -7.85 12.28
C LEU A 62 3.09 -7.15 12.24
N ILE A 63 3.36 -6.37 11.20
CA ILE A 63 4.60 -5.60 11.09
C ILE A 63 4.66 -4.52 12.17
N LYS A 64 3.54 -3.82 12.43
CA LYS A 64 3.44 -2.84 13.51
C LYS A 64 3.62 -3.48 14.89
N GLU A 65 3.17 -4.71 15.11
CA GLU A 65 3.39 -5.41 16.38
C GLU A 65 4.89 -5.69 16.61
N ILE A 66 5.61 -6.06 15.54
CA ILE A 66 7.05 -6.37 15.61
C ILE A 66 7.91 -5.11 15.69
N LEU A 67 7.60 -4.10 14.89
CA LEU A 67 8.38 -2.86 14.77
C LEU A 67 7.94 -1.77 15.74
N GLY A 68 6.69 -1.80 16.21
CA GLY A 68 6.05 -0.70 16.90
C GLY A 68 5.93 0.55 16.02
N ASN A 69 6.18 1.72 16.64
CA ASN A 69 6.17 3.04 15.98
C ASN A 69 7.45 3.36 15.18
N LYS A 70 8.15 2.34 14.66
CA LYS A 70 9.41 2.52 13.90
C LYS A 70 9.21 2.54 12.39
N ILE A 71 7.97 2.70 11.95
CA ILE A 71 7.62 2.94 10.54
C ILE A 71 7.78 4.43 10.28
N LEU A 72 8.59 4.79 9.29
CA LEU A 72 8.87 6.19 8.96
C LEU A 72 7.83 6.75 8.00
N GLU A 73 7.47 5.96 6.98
CA GLU A 73 6.53 6.39 5.94
C GLU A 73 5.75 5.19 5.41
N THR A 74 4.52 5.43 4.95
CA THR A 74 3.64 4.44 4.34
C THR A 74 2.99 5.06 3.11
N TYR A 75 3.08 4.39 1.96
CA TYR A 75 2.48 4.86 0.71
C TYR A 75 1.86 3.71 -0.08
N TYR A 76 0.81 3.99 -0.84
CA TYR A 76 0.15 3.02 -1.71
C TYR A 76 0.83 2.97 -3.07
N ILE A 77 0.95 1.77 -3.63
CA ILE A 77 1.38 1.55 -5.00
C ILE A 77 0.19 1.04 -5.81
N GLU A 78 -0.15 1.81 -6.83
CA GLU A 78 -0.91 1.30 -7.95
C GLU A 78 0.07 0.46 -8.77
N LYS A 79 -0.17 -0.85 -8.91
CA LYS A 79 0.65 -1.67 -9.80
C LYS A 79 0.33 -1.23 -11.22
N GLU A 80 1.13 -0.31 -11.75
CA GLU A 80 1.13 0.01 -13.17
C GLU A 80 1.52 -1.27 -13.90
N LYS A 81 0.53 -1.84 -14.58
CA LYS A 81 0.61 -3.08 -15.35
C LYS A 81 1.66 -2.87 -16.44
N SER A 82 2.79 -3.59 -16.39
CA SER A 82 3.72 -3.61 -17.52
C SER A 82 3.00 -4.26 -18.72
N SER A 83 2.58 -3.40 -19.68
CA SER A 83 2.45 -3.58 -21.14
C SER A 83 2.00 -4.98 -21.63
N ASP A 84 0.84 -5.18 -22.26
CA ASP A 84 0.22 -4.35 -23.31
C ASP A 84 -1.32 -4.34 -23.27
N LEU A 85 -1.86 -3.33 -23.98
CA LEU A 85 -3.23 -3.08 -24.42
C LEU A 85 -4.06 -2.06 -23.60
N GLU A 86 -4.29 -0.91 -24.25
CA GLU A 86 -5.30 0.11 -23.93
C GLU A 86 -6.64 -0.51 -23.55
N VAL A 87 -7.21 -0.11 -22.41
CA VAL A 87 -8.67 -0.01 -22.26
C VAL A 87 -8.98 1.26 -21.50
N THR A 88 -9.60 2.18 -22.22
CA THR A 88 -10.22 3.42 -21.78
C THR A 88 -11.35 3.13 -20.78
N SER A 89 -11.46 3.89 -19.68
CA SER A 89 -12.77 4.26 -19.09
C SER A 89 -12.61 5.15 -17.85
N GLU A 90 -12.83 6.46 -18.02
CA GLU A 90 -13.64 7.22 -17.05
C GLU A 90 -15.12 6.83 -17.24
N PRO A 91 -16.08 7.23 -16.37
CA PRO A 91 -16.12 7.22 -14.90
C PRO A 91 -17.46 6.63 -14.38
N THR A 92 -17.56 6.16 -13.13
CA THR A 92 -18.85 5.96 -12.41
C THR A 92 -18.53 5.64 -10.93
N ASP A 93 -19.13 6.23 -9.91
CA ASP A 93 -20.56 6.47 -9.73
C ASP A 93 -20.82 7.49 -8.58
N PRO A 94 -22.08 7.89 -8.29
CA PRO A 94 -22.47 9.30 -8.28
C PRO A 94 -23.36 9.64 -7.07
N GLU A 95 -22.91 10.41 -6.09
CA GLU A 95 -23.90 10.98 -5.15
C GLU A 95 -23.48 12.34 -4.57
N MET A 96 -24.24 13.35 -5.00
CA MET A 96 -24.76 14.45 -4.19
C MET A 96 -23.78 15.44 -3.54
N VAL A 97 -23.60 16.58 -4.23
CA VAL A 97 -24.01 17.88 -3.65
C VAL A 97 -24.96 18.60 -4.60
N SER A 98 -26.24 18.34 -4.37
CA SER A 98 -27.34 19.23 -4.75
C SER A 98 -27.20 20.53 -3.98
N GLU A 99 -26.97 21.65 -4.66
CA GLU A 99 -27.81 22.85 -4.53
C GLU A 99 -27.20 23.99 -5.38
N ARG A 100 -27.92 24.35 -6.45
CA ARG A 100 -28.26 25.75 -6.76
C ARG A 100 -29.23 25.79 -7.94
N PHE A 101 -30.50 25.52 -7.63
CA PHE A 101 -31.59 26.10 -8.39
C PHE A 101 -31.56 27.63 -8.20
N ALA A 102 -31.37 28.36 -9.29
CA ALA A 102 -31.91 29.71 -9.43
C ALA A 102 -32.06 30.04 -10.93
N ALA A 103 -33.31 29.89 -11.40
CA ALA A 103 -34.00 30.68 -12.42
C ALA A 103 -33.28 31.05 -13.75
N GLY A 104 -33.84 30.57 -14.87
CA GLY A 104 -33.63 31.13 -16.22
C GLY A 104 -34.41 32.44 -16.44
N PRO A 105 -34.87 32.76 -17.66
CA PRO A 105 -34.42 32.34 -18.99
C PRO A 105 -34.03 33.54 -19.90
N SER A 106 -33.52 33.19 -21.09
CA SER A 106 -33.59 33.90 -22.37
C SER A 106 -33.99 35.38 -22.41
N ASN A 107 -33.19 36.20 -23.10
CA ASN A 107 -33.77 37.05 -24.14
C ASN A 107 -32.75 37.53 -25.18
N VAL A 108 -33.11 37.28 -26.45
CA VAL A 108 -32.88 38.00 -27.73
C VAL A 108 -31.47 38.38 -28.19
#